data_AF-A0A6M8EJS9-F1
#
_entry.id   AF-A0A6M8EJS9-F1
#
_cell.length_a   1.000
_cell.length_b   1.000
_cell.length_c   1.000
_cell.angle_alpha   90.00
_cell.angle_beta   90.00
_cell.angle_gamma   90.00
#
_symmetry.space_group_name_H-M   'P 1'
#
loop_
_entity.id
_entity.type
_entity.pdbx_description
1 polymer ?
#
loop_
_entity_poly.entity_id
_entity_poly.type
_entity_poly.pdbx_seq_one_letter_code
_entity_poly.pdbx_strand_id
1 'polypeptide(L)'
;MGYADKLKKNSSKIQTSEKVLDESTKKKQLGRPKKDQNLVRSTAIPVALNQVEKEWIEEQALKMSKEIGTKITTSAWMRMTLLKDMEK
;
A
#
# COMPACT_ATOMS: atom_id res chain seq x y z
N MET A 1 -11.80 -21.37 -48.50
CA MET A 1 -11.73 -19.90 -48.31
C MET A 1 -12.54 -19.55 -47.06
N GLY A 2 -11.89 -19.02 -46.02
CA GLY A 2 -12.49 -18.86 -44.70
C GLY A 2 -13.47 -17.68 -44.62
N TYR A 3 -14.28 -17.63 -43.56
CA TYR A 3 -15.22 -16.53 -43.33
C TYR A 3 -14.52 -15.17 -43.22
N ALA A 4 -13.35 -15.14 -42.59
CA ALA A 4 -12.50 -13.96 -42.49
C ALA A 4 -12.01 -13.44 -43.86
N ASP A 5 -11.73 -14.34 -44.82
CA ASP A 5 -11.31 -13.95 -46.17
C ASP A 5 -12.45 -13.30 -46.96
N LYS A 6 -13.70 -13.69 -46.68
CA LYS A 6 -14.90 -13.11 -47.32
C LYS A 6 -15.17 -11.69 -46.82
N LEU A 7 -14.91 -11.41 -45.54
CA LEU A 7 -15.09 -10.07 -44.96
C LEU A 7 -14.07 -9.06 -45.49
N LYS A 8 -12.79 -9.45 -45.62
CA LYS A 8 -11.74 -8.58 -46.18
C LYS A 8 -11.96 -8.22 -47.66
N LYS A 9 -12.58 -9.11 -48.44
CA LYS A 9 -12.95 -8.83 -49.83
C LYS A 9 -14.11 -7.84 -49.96
N ASN A 10 -14.97 -7.75 -48.94
CA ASN A 10 -16.08 -6.79 -48.91
C ASN A 10 -15.66 -5.42 -48.37
N SER A 11 -14.67 -5.35 -47.47
CA SER A 11 -14.20 -4.08 -46.93
C SER A 11 -13.50 -3.20 -47.98
N SER A 12 -12.86 -3.80 -48.99
CA SER A 12 -12.24 -3.05 -50.10
C SER A 12 -13.25 -2.51 -51.12
N LYS A 13 -14.51 -2.95 -51.06
CA LYS A 13 -15.59 -2.48 -51.96
C LYS A 13 -16.41 -1.33 -51.37
N ILE A 14 -16.28 -1.08 -50.07
CA ILE A 14 -16.97 -0.01 -49.35
C ILE A 14 -15.98 1.15 -49.18
N GLN A 15 -15.95 2.07 -50.13
CA GLN A 15 -15.24 3.34 -49.98
C GLN A 15 -16.15 4.32 -49.22
N THR A 16 -16.02 4.35 -47.90
CA THR A 16 -16.60 5.43 -47.07
C THR A 16 -15.59 6.56 -46.98
N SER A 17 -15.97 7.75 -47.45
CA SER A 17 -15.14 8.97 -47.42
C SER A 17 -15.02 9.63 -46.05
N GLU A 18 -15.75 9.12 -45.04
CA GLU A 18 -15.65 9.62 -43.68
C GLU A 18 -14.85 8.66 -42.81
N LYS A 19 -13.74 9.17 -42.27
CA LYS A 19 -13.03 8.57 -41.15
C LYS A 19 -13.89 8.83 -39.90
N VAL A 20 -14.92 8.00 -39.67
CA VAL A 20 -15.93 8.16 -38.59
C VAL A 20 -15.34 8.07 -37.16
N LEU A 21 -14.05 7.75 -37.04
CA LEU A 21 -13.35 7.76 -35.76
C LEU A 21 -12.43 8.97 -35.70
N ASP A 22 -12.90 10.01 -35.02
CA ASP A 22 -12.00 11.01 -34.45
C ASP A 22 -10.99 10.26 -33.57
N GLU A 23 -9.71 10.36 -33.93
CA GLU A 23 -8.60 9.94 -33.09
C GLU A 23 -8.58 10.87 -31.88
N SER A 24 -9.47 10.61 -30.92
CA SER A 24 -9.40 11.22 -29.61
C SER A 24 -7.99 10.94 -29.09
N THR A 25 -7.16 11.97 -29.00
CA THR A 25 -5.95 11.95 -28.21
C THR A 25 -6.41 11.75 -26.77
N LYS A 26 -6.67 10.49 -26.40
CA LYS A 26 -6.95 10.08 -25.03
C LYS A 26 -5.68 10.36 -24.27
N LYS A 27 -5.56 11.58 -23.73
CA LYS A 27 -4.67 11.85 -22.60
C LYS A 27 -4.96 10.70 -21.63
N LYS A 28 -3.97 9.83 -21.41
CA LYS A 28 -4.11 8.71 -20.48
C LYS A 28 -4.67 9.32 -19.21
N GLN A 29 -5.88 8.90 -18.81
CA GLN A 29 -6.43 9.31 -17.54
C GLN A 29 -5.34 9.01 -16.52
N LEU A 30 -4.80 10.05 -15.89
CA LEU A 30 -3.89 9.90 -14.77
C LEU A 30 -4.65 8.98 -13.80
N GLY A 31 -4.12 7.78 -13.61
CA GLY A 31 -4.77 6.78 -12.77
C GLY A 31 -4.88 7.28 -11.33
N ARG A 32 -5.36 6.41 -10.44
CA ARG A 32 -5.41 6.71 -9.01
C ARG A 32 -4.07 7.31 -8.55
N PRO A 33 -4.07 8.45 -7.82
CA PRO A 33 -2.85 9.02 -7.28
C PRO A 33 -2.07 7.97 -6.49
N LYS A 34 -0.73 7.97 -6.63
CA LYS A 34 0.13 7.05 -5.89
C LYS A 34 -0.07 7.30 -4.40
N LYS A 35 -0.28 6.22 -3.64
CA LYS A 35 -0.39 6.30 -2.18
C LYS A 35 0.93 6.81 -1.61
N ASP A 36 0.85 7.72 -0.65
CA ASP A 36 2.02 8.24 0.04
C ASP A 36 2.85 7.13 0.68
N GLN A 37 4.17 7.24 0.56
CA GLN A 37 5.11 6.31 1.16
C GLN A 37 5.11 6.40 2.69
N ASN A 38 4.83 7.59 3.24
CA ASN A 38 4.74 7.86 4.67
C ASN A 38 3.36 7.58 5.28
N LEU A 39 2.48 6.90 4.55
CA LEU A 39 1.18 6.53 5.10
C LEU A 39 1.40 5.53 6.24
N VAL A 40 1.06 5.93 7.47
CA VAL A 40 1.13 5.05 8.66
C VAL A 40 0.21 3.86 8.43
N ARG A 41 0.80 2.69 8.16
CA ARG A 41 0.06 1.43 8.04
C ARG A 41 -0.05 0.82 9.43
N SER A 42 -1.26 0.74 9.96
CA SER A 42 -1.52 0.02 11.21
C SER A 42 -1.38 -1.49 10.94
N THR A 43 -0.21 -2.05 11.23
CA THR A 43 0.01 -3.50 11.22
C THR A 43 -0.11 -4.03 12.64
N ALA A 44 -1.10 -4.88 12.90
CA ALA A 44 -1.19 -5.63 14.15
C ALA A 44 -0.25 -6.85 14.06
N ILE A 45 0.80 -6.85 14.88
CA ILE A 45 1.73 -7.98 14.98
C ILE A 45 1.36 -8.75 16.25
N PRO A 46 0.82 -9.98 16.16
CA PRO A 46 0.56 -10.79 17.33
C PRO A 46 1.88 -11.24 17.95
N VAL A 47 2.04 -11.01 19.26
CA VAL A 47 3.20 -11.44 20.03
C VAL A 47 2.70 -12.29 21.17
N ALA A 48 3.14 -13.55 21.24
CA ALA A 48 2.92 -14.41 22.38
C ALA A 48 4.09 -14.23 23.36
N LEU A 49 3.76 -13.97 24.63
CA LEU A 49 4.72 -13.82 25.72
C LEU A 49 4.37 -14.83 26.80
N ASN A 50 5.38 -15.42 27.42
CA ASN A 50 5.17 -16.14 28.66
C ASN A 50 4.96 -15.16 29.83
N GLN A 51 4.58 -15.68 31.00
CA GLN A 51 4.26 -14.84 32.16
C GLN A 51 5.46 -14.02 32.64
N VAL A 52 6.65 -14.64 32.69
CA VAL A 52 7.89 -14.01 33.18
C VAL A 52 8.33 -12.87 32.24
N GLU A 53 8.29 -13.10 30.93
CA GLU A 53 8.58 -12.10 29.91
C GLU A 53 7.63 -10.91 30.01
N LYS A 54 6.33 -11.20 30.21
CA LYS A 54 5.32 -10.17 30.34
C LYS A 54 5.57 -9.28 31.56
N GLU A 55 5.79 -9.88 32.73
CA GLU A 55 6.08 -9.16 33.98
C GLU A 55 7.33 -8.29 33.84
N TRP A 56 8.40 -8.86 33.27
CA TRP A 56 9.63 -8.11 33.05
C TRP A 56 9.42 -6.89 32.13
N ILE A 57 8.68 -7.04 31.03
CA ILE A 57 8.36 -5.92 30.11
C ILE A 57 7.51 -4.84 30.82
N GLU A 58 6.54 -5.25 31.64
CA GLU A 58 5.70 -4.32 32.42
C GLU A 58 6.53 -3.52 33.41
N GLU A 59 7.46 -4.16 34.12
CA GLU A 59 8.39 -3.48 35.02
C GLU A 59 9.29 -2.48 34.30
N GLN A 60 9.85 -2.85 33.14
CA GLN A 60 10.68 -1.92 32.36
C GLN A 60 9.88 -0.72 31.86
N ALA A 61 8.66 -0.94 31.38
CA ALA A 61 7.77 0.14 30.95
C ALA A 61 7.41 1.07 32.11
N LEU A 62 7.14 0.52 33.31
CA LEU A 62 6.86 1.30 34.51
C LEU A 62 8.07 2.12 34.97
N LYS A 63 9.27 1.53 34.94
CA LYS A 63 10.51 2.24 35.29
C LYS A 63 10.73 3.43 34.38
N MET A 64 10.65 3.23 33.07
CA MET A 64 10.80 4.30 32.08
C MET A 64 9.69 5.35 32.20
N SER A 65 8.46 4.92 32.50
CA SER A 65 7.34 5.82 32.75
C SER A 65 7.59 6.77 33.93
N LYS A 66 8.21 6.27 35.01
CA LYS A 66 8.62 7.08 36.16
C LYS A 66 9.74 8.06 35.82
N GLU A 67 10.71 7.64 35.02
CA GLU A 67 11.85 8.48 34.60
C GLU A 67 11.41 9.66 33.71
N ILE A 68 10.49 9.42 32.77
CA ILE A 68 10.02 10.44 31.83
C ILE A 68 8.87 11.27 32.42
N GLY A 69 8.21 10.79 33.48
CA GLY A 69 7.06 11.45 34.09
C GLY A 69 5.77 11.34 33.28
N THR A 70 5.74 10.47 32.25
CA THR A 70 4.57 10.22 31.40
C THR A 70 4.22 8.74 31.41
N LYS A 71 2.93 8.40 31.31
CA LYS A 71 2.48 7.00 31.25
C LYS A 71 2.93 6.36 29.94
N ILE A 72 3.83 5.38 30.03
CA ILE A 72 4.30 4.58 28.88
C ILE A 72 3.60 3.22 28.93
N THR A 73 2.93 2.86 27.83
CA THR A 73 2.35 1.53 27.67
C THR A 73 3.44 0.51 27.31
N THR A 74 3.24 -0.76 27.66
CA THR A 74 4.13 -1.86 27.28
C THR A 74 4.37 -1.92 25.77
N SER A 75 3.34 -1.72 24.96
CA SER A 75 3.46 -1.70 23.50
C SER A 75 4.27 -0.51 22.97
N ALA A 76 4.20 0.66 23.63
CA ALA A 76 5.05 1.78 23.29
C ALA A 76 6.51 1.49 23.67
N TRP A 77 6.75 0.94 24.86
CA TRP A 77 8.08 0.54 25.31
C TRP A 77 8.73 -0.46 24.34
N MET A 78 8.02 -1.51 23.94
CA MET A 78 8.52 -2.50 22.95
C MET A 78 8.89 -1.86 21.61
N ARG A 79 8.09 -0.90 21.12
CA ARG A 79 8.42 -0.19 19.88
C ARG A 79 9.65 0.68 20.04
N MET A 80 9.78 1.41 21.15
CA MET A 80 10.94 2.26 21.37
C MET A 80 12.23 1.43 21.44
N THR A 81 12.20 0.28 22.11
CA THR A 81 13.37 -0.59 22.23
C THR A 81 13.75 -1.25 20.90
N LEU A 82 12.77 -1.73 20.14
CA LEU A 82 13.02 -2.37 18.84
C LEU A 82 13.49 -1.39 17.75
N LEU A 83 13.03 -0.13 17.80
CA LEU A 83 13.30 0.86 16.77
C LEU A 83 14.38 1.88 17.16
N LYS A 84 15.06 1.69 18.30
CA LYS A 84 16.06 2.64 18.82
C LYS A 84 17.22 2.89 17.85
N ASP A 85 17.60 1.88 17.07
CA ASP A 85 18.74 1.89 16.15
C ASP A 85 18.30 2.03 14.67
N MET A 86 17.03 2.36 14.41
CA MET A 86 16.54 2.54 13.04
C MET A 86 17.12 3.82 12.43
N GLU A 87 17.74 3.72 11.26
CA GLU A 87 18.18 4.87 10.47
C GLU A 87 16.99 5.75 10.07
N LYS A 88 17.19 7.07 10.07
CA LYS A 88 16.14 8.07 9.81
C LYS A 88 16.00 8.40 8.34
#